data_AF-A0A1F6B0Y4-F1
#
_entry.id   AF-A0A1F6B0Y4-F1
#
_cell.length_a   1.000
_cell.length_b   1.000
_cell.length_c   1.000
_cell.angle_alpha   90.00
_cell.angle_beta   90.00
_cell.angle_gamma   90.00
#
_symmetry.space_group_name_H-M   'P 1'
#
loop_
_entity.id
_entity.type
_entity.pdbx_description
1 polymer ?
#
loop_
_entity_poly.entity_id
_entity_poly.type
_entity_poly.pdbx_seq_one_letter_code
_entity_poly.pdbx_strand_id
1 'polypeptide(L)'
;MRDVKIMDIAMNLSRIGNWAADDFDGKQKRITIFLEQTNSYLRGIDITAYPKSTQEALTRFEQAFNTLRTQSPHTSEERLRWADTVLTWSNILTHKARIGE
;
A
#
# COMPACT_ATOMS: atom_id res chain seq x y z
N MET A 1 19.75 5.55 -6.58
CA MET A 1 18.75 5.29 -7.66
C MET A 1 17.45 4.91 -6.97
N ARG A 2 16.33 5.64 -7.18
CA ARG A 2 15.06 5.32 -6.50
C ARG A 2 14.61 3.91 -6.87
N ASP A 3 14.17 3.14 -5.87
CA ASP A 3 13.54 1.86 -6.18
C ASP A 3 12.16 2.11 -6.78
N VAL A 4 12.05 1.84 -8.09
CA VAL A 4 10.85 2.12 -8.89
C VAL A 4 9.67 1.29 -8.38
N LYS A 5 9.88 0.03 -7.95
CA LYS A 5 8.80 -0.86 -7.51
C LYS A 5 8.23 -0.46 -6.15
N ILE A 6 9.07 -0.12 -5.17
CA ILE A 6 8.58 0.36 -3.87
C ILE A 6 7.83 1.68 -4.03
N MET A 7 8.31 2.57 -4.90
CA MET A 7 7.62 3.82 -5.21
C MET A 7 6.28 3.58 -5.91
N ASP A 8 6.20 2.65 -6.86
CA ASP A 8 4.96 2.29 -7.55
C ASP A 8 3.90 1.74 -6.59
N ILE A 9 4.32 0.89 -5.65
CA ILE A 9 3.46 0.42 -4.55
C ILE A 9 2.97 1.61 -3.73
N ALA A 10 3.87 2.50 -3.29
CA ALA A 10 3.50 3.66 -2.49
C ALA A 10 2.49 4.57 -3.21
N MET A 11 2.69 4.85 -4.49
CA MET A 11 1.76 5.63 -5.31
C MET A 11 0.39 4.96 -5.46
N ASN A 12 0.36 3.64 -5.61
CA ASN A 12 -0.91 2.91 -5.65
C ASN A 12 -1.66 3.00 -4.33
N LEU A 13 -0.97 2.83 -3.20
CA LEU A 13 -1.57 3.01 -1.88
C LEU A 13 -2.10 4.44 -1.69
N SER A 14 -1.35 5.47 -2.11
CA SER A 14 -1.82 6.85 -2.06
C SER A 14 -3.15 7.03 -2.81
N ARG A 15 -3.27 6.48 -4.02
CA ARG A 15 -4.51 6.52 -4.81
C ARG A 15 -5.65 5.78 -4.12
N ILE A 16 -5.39 4.57 -3.65
CA ILE A 16 -6.37 3.72 -2.95
C ILE A 16 -6.90 4.43 -1.71
N GLY A 17 -6.02 4.92 -0.85
CA GLY A 17 -6.40 5.60 0.39
C GLY A 17 -7.23 6.85 0.14
N ASN A 18 -6.82 7.68 -0.83
CA ASN A 18 -7.60 8.87 -1.20
C ASN A 18 -8.99 8.52 -1.76
N TRP A 19 -9.11 7.49 -2.61
CA TRP A 19 -10.42 7.06 -3.11
C TRP A 19 -11.30 6.47 -2.01
N ALA A 20 -10.72 5.73 -1.08
CA ALA A 20 -11.45 5.17 0.05
C ALA A 20 -11.97 6.25 1.01
N ALA A 21 -11.20 7.32 1.22
CA ALA A 21 -11.61 8.46 2.03
C ALA A 21 -12.69 9.33 1.36
N ASP A 22 -12.63 9.47 0.03
CA ASP A 22 -13.57 10.28 -0.75
C ASP A 22 -14.92 9.57 -0.97
N ASP A 23 -14.89 8.37 -1.58
CA ASP A 23 -16.09 7.65 -2.01
C ASP A 23 -15.77 6.15 -2.20
N PHE A 24 -15.67 5.42 -1.09
CA PHE A 24 -15.31 4.00 -1.13
C PHE A 24 -16.23 3.18 -2.05
N ASP A 25 -17.55 3.37 -1.93
CA ASP A 25 -18.55 2.59 -2.67
C ASP A 25 -18.49 2.89 -4.17
N GLY A 26 -18.46 4.17 -4.55
CA GLY A 26 -18.39 4.57 -5.96
C GLY A 26 -17.02 4.33 -6.61
N LYS A 27 -15.96 4.11 -5.82
CA LYS A 27 -14.60 3.83 -6.30
C LYS A 27 -14.15 2.38 -6.11
N GLN A 28 -15.00 1.49 -5.60
CA GLN A 28 -14.65 0.11 -5.25
C GLN A 28 -13.93 -0.64 -6.38
N LYS A 29 -14.43 -0.55 -7.62
CA LYS A 29 -13.78 -1.18 -8.79
C LYS A 29 -12.35 -0.70 -9.01
N ARG A 30 -12.07 0.61 -8.84
CA ARG A 30 -10.73 1.17 -8.98
C ARG A 30 -9.84 0.72 -7.83
N ILE A 31 -10.35 0.76 -6.60
CA ILE A 31 -9.66 0.27 -5.41
C ILE A 31 -9.23 -1.19 -5.61
N THR A 32 -10.13 -2.08 -6.04
CA THR A 32 -9.81 -3.49 -6.31
C THR A 32 -8.72 -3.67 -7.37
N ILE A 33 -8.80 -2.95 -8.50
CA ILE A 33 -7.77 -3.02 -9.55
C ILE A 33 -6.39 -2.64 -8.99
N PHE A 34 -6.32 -1.56 -8.22
CA PHE A 34 -5.05 -1.07 -7.68
C PHE A 34 -4.52 -1.93 -6.53
N LEU A 35 -5.41 -2.58 -5.75
CA LEU A 35 -5.01 -3.60 -4.79
C LEU A 35 -4.36 -4.80 -5.50
N GLU A 36 -4.94 -5.31 -6.59
CA GLU A 36 -4.35 -6.41 -7.34
C GLU A 36 -3.03 -6.04 -8.03
N GLN A 37 -2.93 -4.83 -8.59
CA GLN A 37 -1.67 -4.31 -9.10
C GLN A 37 -0.60 -4.23 -8.01
N THR A 38 -0.96 -3.74 -6.83
CA THR A 38 -0.06 -3.65 -5.67
C THR A 38 0.42 -5.03 -5.23
N ASN A 39 -0.47 -6.02 -5.17
CA ASN A 39 -0.14 -7.41 -4.88
C ASN A 39 0.83 -7.99 -5.93
N SER A 40 0.61 -7.70 -7.21
CA SER A 40 1.50 -8.12 -8.29
C SER A 40 2.89 -7.51 -8.16
N TYR A 41 3.00 -6.23 -7.80
CA TYR A 41 4.30 -5.57 -7.57
C TYR A 41 5.00 -6.16 -6.36
N LEU A 42 4.30 -6.36 -5.25
CA LEU A 42 4.85 -6.92 -4.02
C LEU A 42 5.45 -8.32 -4.24
N ARG A 43 4.75 -9.19 -4.97
CA ARG A 43 5.25 -10.53 -5.35
C ARG A 43 6.47 -10.50 -6.26
N GLY A 44 6.69 -9.40 -6.98
CA GLY A 44 7.83 -9.22 -7.87
C GLY A 44 9.04 -8.56 -7.22
N ILE A 45 9.01 -8.31 -5.91
CA ILE A 45 10.12 -7.72 -5.15
C ILE A 45 10.97 -8.83 -4.53
N ASP A 46 12.28 -8.79 -4.78
CA ASP A 46 13.24 -9.55 -3.99
C ASP A 46 13.62 -8.76 -2.75
N ILE A 47 12.99 -9.08 -1.61
CA ILE A 47 13.19 -8.36 -0.35
C ILE A 47 14.67 -8.43 0.09
N THR A 48 15.40 -9.48 -0.26
CA THR A 48 16.79 -9.64 0.18
C THR A 48 17.76 -8.63 -0.45
N ALA A 49 17.36 -8.01 -1.56
CA ALA A 49 18.13 -6.98 -2.27
C ALA A 49 18.15 -5.62 -1.56
N TYR A 50 17.38 -5.43 -0.48
CA TYR A 50 17.23 -4.15 0.21
C TYR A 50 17.99 -4.08 1.54
N PRO A 51 18.33 -2.87 2.03
CA PRO A 51 18.85 -2.70 3.39
C PRO A 51 17.89 -3.25 4.44
N LYS A 52 18.42 -3.76 5.55
CA LYS A 52 17.64 -4.40 6.63
C LYS A 52 16.41 -3.60 7.07
N SER A 53 16.54 -2.27 7.20
CA SER A 53 15.41 -1.42 7.62
C SER A 53 14.26 -1.36 6.60
N THR A 54 14.55 -1.56 5.32
CA THR A 54 13.56 -1.65 4.23
C THR A 54 12.98 -3.05 4.17
N GLN A 55 13.79 -4.09 4.41
CA GLN A 55 13.29 -5.47 4.53
C GLN A 55 12.21 -5.57 5.62
N GLU A 56 12.52 -5.08 6.82
CA GLU A 56 11.59 -5.07 7.95
C GLU A 56 10.29 -4.30 7.64
N ALA A 57 10.40 -3.17 6.94
CA ALA A 57 9.23 -2.39 6.51
C ALA A 57 8.39 -3.14 5.48
N LEU A 58 9.00 -3.77 4.49
CA LEU A 58 8.31 -4.55 3.46
C LEU A 58 7.62 -5.79 4.05
N THR A 59 8.26 -6.49 4.99
CA THR A 59 7.65 -7.63 5.69
C THR A 59 6.43 -7.21 6.50
N ARG A 60 6.53 -6.10 7.26
CA ARG A 60 5.38 -5.57 8.01
C ARG A 60 4.28 -5.08 7.08
N PHE A 61 4.65 -4.45 5.97
CA PHE A 61 3.71 -4.02 4.95
C PHE A 61 2.96 -5.21 4.35
N GLU A 62 3.65 -6.29 3.97
CA GLU A 62 3.01 -7.48 3.39
C GLU A 62 1.94 -8.08 4.32
N GLN A 63 2.23 -8.16 5.62
CA GLN A 63 1.27 -8.63 6.63
C GLN A 63 0.05 -7.70 6.72
N ALA A 64 0.28 -6.39 6.82
CA ALA A 64 -0.79 -5.41 6.88
C ALA A 64 -1.61 -5.37 5.58
N PHE A 65 -0.95 -5.44 4.43
CA PHE A 65 -1.56 -5.41 3.11
C PHE A 65 -2.45 -6.62 2.84
N ASN A 66 -2.05 -7.82 3.27
CA ASN A 66 -2.89 -9.00 3.18
C ASN A 66 -4.19 -8.84 3.99
N THR A 67 -4.12 -8.19 5.15
CA THR A 67 -5.30 -7.83 5.93
C THR A 67 -6.14 -6.78 5.18
N LEU A 68 -5.54 -5.67 4.75
CA LEU A 68 -6.24 -4.57 4.08
C LEU A 68 -6.96 -5.01 2.80
N ARG A 69 -6.33 -5.87 1.99
CA ARG A 69 -6.86 -6.39 0.73
C ARG A 69 -8.10 -7.27 0.91
N THR A 70 -8.22 -7.93 2.06
CA THR A 70 -9.32 -8.87 2.35
C THR A 70 -10.39 -8.27 3.25
N GLN A 71 -10.11 -7.12 3.87
CA GLN A 71 -11.09 -6.37 4.63
C GLN A 71 -12.18 -5.78 3.73
N SER A 72 -13.42 -5.84 4.21
CA SER A 72 -14.58 -5.20 3.59
C SER A 72 -15.16 -4.21 4.61
N PRO A 73 -14.72 -2.94 4.66
CA PRO A 73 -15.24 -1.97 5.62
C PRO A 73 -16.70 -1.61 5.29
N HIS A 74 -17.60 -1.78 6.25
CA HIS A 74 -19.04 -1.65 6.05
C HIS A 74 -19.60 -0.32 6.54
N THR A 75 -18.94 0.30 7.51
CA THR A 75 -19.33 1.61 8.06
C THR A 75 -18.41 2.72 7.56
N SER A 76 -18.89 3.97 7.57
CA SER A 76 -18.09 5.15 7.23
C SER A 76 -16.84 5.27 8.10
N GLU A 77 -16.94 4.93 9.39
CA GLU A 77 -15.82 4.98 10.32
C GLU A 77 -14.75 3.93 10.01
N GLU A 78 -15.16 2.69 9.67
CA GLU A 78 -14.24 1.64 9.21
C GLU A 78 -13.54 2.02 7.91
N ARG A 79 -14.28 2.63 6.97
CA ARG A 79 -13.70 3.08 5.69
C ARG A 79 -12.64 4.15 5.90
N LEU A 80 -12.90 5.12 6.79
CA LEU A 80 -11.91 6.16 7.14
C LEU A 80 -10.67 5.57 7.81
N ARG A 81 -10.84 4.65 8.78
CA ARG A 81 -9.69 3.94 9.40
C ARG A 81 -8.89 3.13 8.39
N TRP A 82 -9.58 2.46 7.48
CA TRP A 82 -8.95 1.68 6.41
C TRP A 82 -8.15 2.59 5.48
N ALA A 83 -8.75 3.69 5.04
CA ALA A 83 -8.10 4.70 4.20
C ALA A 83 -6.85 5.29 4.87
N ASP A 84 -6.94 5.67 6.15
CA ASP A 84 -5.82 6.20 6.92
C ASP A 84 -4.67 5.20 7.05
N THR A 85 -5.00 3.93 7.29
CA THR A 85 -4.01 2.84 7.34
C THR A 85 -3.29 2.68 6.00
N VAL A 86 -4.04 2.71 4.88
CA VAL A 86 -3.47 2.65 3.52
C VAL A 86 -2.55 3.85 3.26
N LEU A 87 -2.96 5.06 3.62
CA LEU A 87 -2.16 6.28 3.45
C LEU A 87 -0.90 6.27 4.33
N THR A 88 -0.99 5.74 5.54
CA THR A 88 0.16 5.55 6.43
C THR A 88 1.21 4.66 5.76
N TRP A 89 0.80 3.54 5.17
CA TRP A 89 1.74 2.68 4.43
C TRP A 89 2.29 3.34 3.17
N SER A 90 1.48 4.11 2.44
CA SER A 90 1.95 4.95 1.33
C SER A 90 3.11 5.85 1.75
N ASN A 91 2.98 6.53 2.90
CA ASN A 91 4.00 7.44 3.40
C ASN A 91 5.28 6.71 3.83
N ILE A 92 5.14 5.60 4.57
CA ILE A 92 6.27 4.76 4.99
C ILE A 92 7.05 4.27 3.76
N LEU A 93 6.36 3.69 2.77
CA LEU A 93 7.00 3.13 1.59
C LEU A 93 7.59 4.22 0.68
N THR A 94 6.96 5.40 0.59
CA THR A 94 7.54 6.57 -0.10
C THR A 94 8.89 6.95 0.52
N HIS A 95 8.97 6.95 1.85
CA HIS A 95 10.22 7.23 2.56
C HIS A 95 11.26 6.14 2.31
N LYS A 96 10.89 4.85 2.40
CA LYS A 96 11.80 3.72 2.13
C LYS A 96 12.31 3.67 0.69
N ALA A 97 11.49 4.03 -0.30
CA ALA A 97 11.89 4.09 -1.70
C ALA A 97 12.94 5.20 -1.97
N ARG A 98 13.02 6.21 -1.09
CA ARG A 98 14.01 7.30 -1.17
C ARG A 98 15.30 6.98 -0.42
N ILE A 99 15.24 6.20 0.66
CA ILE A 99 16.39 5.79 1.48
C ILE A 99 17.06 4.51 0.94
N GLY A 100 16.91 4.21 -0.35
CA GLY A 100 17.68 3.15 -1.02
C GLY A 100 19.12 3.56 -1.32
N GLU A 101 19.77 4.28 -0.39
CA GLU A 101 21.17 4.72 -0.43
C GLU A 101 21.91 4.25 0.83
#